data_AF-A0A395JI15-F1
#
_entry.id   AF-A0A395JI15-F1
#
_cell.length_a   1.000
_cell.length_b   1.000
_cell.length_c   1.000
_cell.angle_alpha   90.00
_cell.angle_beta   90.00
_cell.angle_gamma   90.00
#
_symmetry.space_group_name_H-M   'P 1'
#
loop_
_entity.id
_entity.type
_entity.pdbx_description
1 polymer ?
#
loop_
_entity_poly.entity_id
_entity_poly.type
_entity_poly.pdbx_seq_one_letter_code
_entity_poly.pdbx_strand_id
1 'polypeptide(L)'
;MSHVQVCREVDLNAQECSALAETLLDKLVDKFGGSYRPQGDNYRYRHTAGVDATVEPKQGTLLVNVKLGFMTRALAPQLEAEMNRVLDEYLDV
;
A
#
# COMPACT_ATOMS: atom_id res chain seq x y z
N MET A 1 -2.57 7.35 17.52
CA MET A 1 -2.19 7.00 16.14
C MET A 1 -3.06 5.85 15.70
N SER A 2 -3.55 5.86 14.47
CA SER A 2 -4.27 4.72 13.89
C SER A 2 -3.37 3.99 12.92
N HIS A 3 -3.51 2.67 12.88
CA HIS A 3 -2.72 1.79 12.03
C HIS A 3 -3.70 0.90 11.26
N VAL A 4 -3.58 0.91 9.94
CA VAL A 4 -4.24 -0.04 9.04
C VAL A 4 -3.16 -0.96 8.50
N GLN A 5 -3.33 -2.27 8.66
CA GLN A 5 -2.43 -3.26 8.10
C GLN A 5 -3.23 -4.13 7.15
N VAL A 6 -2.77 -4.21 5.90
CA VAL A 6 -3.30 -5.14 4.89
C VAL A 6 -2.20 -6.14 4.59
N CYS A 7 -2.50 -7.41 4.77
CA CYS A 7 -1.62 -8.51 4.37
C CYS A 7 -2.39 -9.36 3.37
N ARG A 8 -1.84 -9.52 2.17
CA ARG A 8 -2.43 -10.38 1.14
C ARG A 8 -1.43 -11.43 0.71
N GLU A 9 -1.84 -12.69 0.77
CA GLU A 9 -1.15 -13.77 0.10
C GLU A 9 -1.34 -13.58 -1.41
N VAL A 10 -0.24 -13.61 -2.15
CA VAL A 10 -0.21 -13.41 -3.59
C VAL A 10 0.65 -14.54 -4.15
N ASP A 11 0.11 -15.38 -5.04
CA ASP A 11 0.90 -16.46 -5.66
C ASP A 11 1.75 -15.90 -6.82
N LEU A 12 2.61 -14.95 -6.48
CA LEU A 12 3.41 -14.15 -7.41
C LEU A 12 4.89 -14.32 -7.09
N ASN A 13 5.71 -14.28 -8.14
CA ASN A 13 7.16 -14.26 -7.99
C ASN A 13 7.63 -12.87 -7.50
N ALA A 14 8.89 -12.76 -7.08
CA ALA A 14 9.42 -11.52 -6.50
C ALA A 14 9.28 -10.29 -7.44
N GLN A 15 9.42 -10.49 -8.75
CA GLN A 15 9.33 -9.41 -9.73
C GLN A 15 7.87 -8.95 -9.92
N GLU A 16 6.93 -9.89 -9.94
CA GLU A 16 5.50 -9.61 -9.98
C GLU A 16 5.00 -8.95 -8.68
N CYS A 17 5.49 -9.37 -7.51
CA CYS A 17 5.20 -8.71 -6.25
C CYS A 17 5.66 -7.25 -6.23
N SER A 18 6.85 -6.96 -6.77
CA SER A 18 7.34 -5.58 -6.87
C SER A 18 6.52 -4.75 -7.85
N ALA A 19 6.14 -5.30 -9.00
CA ALA A 19 5.26 -4.61 -9.95
C ALA A 19 3.88 -4.31 -9.35
N LEU A 20 3.34 -5.25 -8.57
CA LEU A 20 2.09 -5.05 -7.83
C LEU A 20 2.23 -3.97 -6.75
N ALA A 21 3.35 -3.98 -6.00
CA ALA A 21 3.64 -2.96 -5.00
C ALA A 21 3.70 -1.56 -5.63
N GLU A 22 4.39 -1.41 -6.76
CA GLU A 22 4.48 -0.15 -7.50
C GLU A 22 3.11 0.29 -8.03
N THR A 23 2.35 -0.62 -8.64
CA THR A 23 0.98 -0.34 -9.12
C THR A 23 0.07 0.13 -8.00
N LEU A 24 0.16 -0.49 -6.83
CA LEU A 24 -0.57 -0.08 -5.64
C LEU A 24 -0.19 1.34 -5.21
N LEU A 25 1.11 1.63 -5.15
CA LEU A 25 1.62 2.93 -4.73
C LEU A 25 1.25 4.05 -5.70
N ASP A 26 1.31 3.78 -7.01
CA ASP A 26 0.89 4.71 -8.05
C ASP A 26 -0.59 5.06 -7.90
N LYS A 27 -1.47 4.07 -7.69
CA LYS A 27 -2.90 4.32 -7.45
C LYS A 27 -3.15 5.10 -6.17
N LEU A 28 -2.36 4.86 -5.11
CA LEU A 28 -2.45 5.67 -3.89
C LEU A 28 -2.02 7.12 -4.12
N VAL A 29 -0.96 7.34 -4.91
CA VAL A 29 -0.51 8.69 -5.29
C VAL A 29 -1.54 9.39 -6.17
N ASP A 30 -2.12 8.69 -7.15
CA ASP A 30 -3.13 9.26 -8.05
C ASP A 30 -4.41 9.64 -7.30
N LYS A 31 -4.85 8.78 -6.37
CA LYS A 31 -6.13 8.98 -5.66
C LYS A 31 -6.02 9.92 -4.46
N PHE A 32 -4.94 9.83 -3.69
CA PHE A 32 -4.78 10.56 -2.43
C PHE A 32 -3.68 11.62 -2.48
N GLY A 33 -2.87 11.67 -3.54
CA GLY A 33 -1.68 12.51 -3.64
C GLY A 33 -0.48 11.92 -2.89
N GLY A 34 0.60 12.70 -2.79
CA GLY A 34 1.80 12.32 -2.05
C GLY A 34 2.90 11.78 -2.95
N SER A 35 3.81 11.00 -2.36
CA SER A 35 4.92 10.39 -3.10
C SER A 35 5.40 9.16 -2.37
N TYR A 36 5.99 8.22 -3.12
CA TYR A 36 6.70 7.09 -2.53
C TYR A 36 8.15 7.07 -2.97
N ARG A 37 8.98 6.35 -2.21
CA ARG A 37 10.37 6.07 -2.55
C ARG A 37 10.70 4.62 -2.21
N PRO A 38 11.53 3.95 -3.03
CA PRO A 38 12.09 2.66 -2.66
C PRO A 38 13.03 2.81 -1.45
N GLN A 39 13.05 1.78 -0.60
CA GLN A 39 13.83 1.68 0.63
C GLN A 39 14.31 0.22 0.80
N GLY A 40 15.43 -0.12 0.16
CA GLY A 40 15.88 -1.51 0.08
C GLY A 40 14.91 -2.33 -0.77
N ASP A 41 14.39 -3.42 -0.21
CA ASP A 41 13.40 -4.29 -0.87
C ASP A 41 11.96 -3.84 -0.67
N ASN A 42 11.74 -2.74 0.06
CA ASN A 42 10.43 -2.21 0.40
C ASN A 42 10.22 -0.84 -0.23
N TYR A 43 8.99 -0.34 -0.17
CA TYR A 43 8.64 1.00 -0.59
C TYR A 43 8.01 1.77 0.56
N ARG A 44 8.31 3.07 0.63
CA ARG A 44 7.72 3.96 1.63
C ARG A 44 6.97 5.09 0.95
N TYR A 45 5.67 5.11 1.16
CA TYR A 45 4.75 6.16 0.73
C TYR A 45 4.52 7.17 1.84
N ARG A 46 4.54 8.46 1.51
CA ARG A 46 4.19 9.55 2.42
C ARG A 46 3.30 10.58 1.75
N HIS A 47 2.29 10.99 2.51
CA HIS A 47 1.41 12.10 2.17
C HIS A 47 1.53 13.23 3.21
N THR A 48 1.48 14.48 2.75
CA THR A 48 1.64 15.69 3.59
C THR A 48 0.56 15.81 4.68
N ALA A 49 -0.61 15.19 4.50
CA ALA A 49 -1.65 15.16 5.53
C ALA A 49 -1.34 14.22 6.72
N GLY A 50 -0.21 13.52 6.72
CA GLY A 50 0.17 12.59 7.80
C GLY A 50 -0.27 11.16 7.53
N VAL A 51 -0.09 10.69 6.30
CA VAL A 51 -0.15 9.26 5.95
C VAL A 51 1.28 8.80 5.72
N ASP A 52 1.68 7.72 6.37
CA ASP A 52 2.99 7.07 6.19
C ASP A 52 2.75 5.58 6.00
N ALA A 53 2.95 5.08 4.78
CA ALA A 53 2.73 3.68 4.45
C ALA A 53 4.03 3.00 4.04
N THR A 54 4.21 1.76 4.49
CA THR A 54 5.30 0.88 4.08
C THR A 54 4.72 -0.31 3.34
N VAL A 55 5.20 -0.57 2.13
CA VAL A 55 4.83 -1.74 1.32
C VAL A 55 6.03 -2.66 1.26
N GLU A 56 5.85 -3.90 1.71
CA GLU A 56 6.86 -4.95 1.72
C GLU A 56 6.41 -6.08 0.77
N PRO A 57 6.88 -6.07 -0.48
CA PRO A 57 6.73 -7.21 -1.37
C PRO A 57 7.64 -8.35 -0.90
N LYS A 58 7.03 -9.45 -0.48
CA LYS A 58 7.73 -10.71 -0.20
C LYS A 58 7.28 -11.75 -1.20
N GLN A 59 8.10 -12.77 -1.44
CA GLN A 59 7.70 -13.89 -2.27
C GLN A 59 6.43 -14.52 -1.67
N GLY A 60 5.35 -14.62 -2.46
CA GLY A 60 4.11 -15.20 -1.97
C GLY A 60 3.20 -14.25 -1.17
N THR A 61 3.63 -13.03 -0.82
CA THR A 61 2.86 -12.15 0.09
C THR A 61 3.20 -10.67 -0.09
N LEU A 62 2.18 -9.82 -0.15
CA LEU A 62 2.33 -8.36 -0.08
C LEU A 62 1.83 -7.85 1.27
N LEU A 63 2.70 -7.20 2.03
CA LEU A 63 2.36 -6.57 3.30
C LEU A 63 2.34 -5.06 3.15
N VAL A 64 1.23 -4.42 3.54
CA VAL A 64 1.05 -2.98 3.49
C VAL A 64 0.72 -2.48 4.90
N ASN A 65 1.58 -1.63 5.44
CA ASN A 65 1.44 -1.05 6.76
C ASN A 65 1.22 0.46 6.64
N VAL A 66 0.02 0.94 6.96
CA VAL A 66 -0.33 2.36 6.89
C VAL A 66 -0.47 2.95 8.29
N LYS A 67 0.34 3.96 8.59
CA LYS A 67 0.27 4.77 9.80
C LYS A 67 -0.43 6.08 9.48
N LEU A 68 -1.45 6.39 10.27
CA LEU A 68 -2.27 7.59 10.12
C LEU A 68 -2.12 8.50 11.33
N GLY A 69 -1.85 9.77 11.03
CA GLY A 69 -1.95 10.88 11.96
C GLY A 69 -3.39 11.12 12.41
N PHE A 70 -3.55 12.02 13.39
CA PHE A 70 -4.86 12.32 13.98
C PHE A 70 -5.87 12.84 12.93
N MET A 71 -5.41 13.67 11.98
CA MET A 71 -6.25 14.26 10.94
C MET A 71 -6.65 13.26 9.85
N THR A 72 -5.84 12.22 9.59
CA THR A 72 -6.06 11.26 8.49
C THR A 72 -6.75 9.98 8.95
N ARG A 73 -7.11 9.87 10.23
CA ARG A 73 -7.80 8.70 10.78
C ARG A 73 -9.12 8.38 10.08
N ALA A 74 -9.85 9.39 9.61
CA ALA A 74 -11.10 9.20 8.87
C ALA A 74 -10.89 8.62 7.46
N LEU A 75 -9.66 8.72 6.92
CA LEU A 75 -9.30 8.14 5.62
C LEU A 75 -8.94 6.65 5.72
N ALA A 76 -8.74 6.12 6.93
CA ALA A 76 -8.42 4.70 7.16
C ALA A 76 -9.29 3.73 6.35
N PRO A 77 -10.64 3.78 6.41
CA PRO A 77 -11.48 2.87 5.64
C PRO A 77 -11.38 3.08 4.12
N GLN A 78 -11.14 4.32 3.66
CA GLN A 78 -11.00 4.60 2.22
C GLN A 78 -9.67 4.10 1.68
N LEU A 79 -8.59 4.24 2.44
CA LEU A 79 -7.27 3.68 2.13
C LEU A 79 -7.34 2.15 2.11
N GLU A 80 -7.97 1.55 3.11
CA GLU A 80 -8.15 0.09 3.17
C GLU A 80 -8.97 -0.42 1.98
N ALA A 81 -10.08 0.24 1.65
CA ALA A 81 -10.90 -0.12 0.50
C ALA A 81 -10.13 0.01 -0.82
N GLU A 82 -9.34 1.07 -0.99
CA GLU A 82 -8.54 1.25 -2.21
C GLU A 82 -7.44 0.19 -2.30
N MET A 83 -6.70 -0.05 -1.22
CA MET A 83 -5.66 -1.08 -1.20
C MET A 83 -6.26 -2.45 -1.55
N ASN A 84 -7.38 -2.84 -0.93
CA ASN A 84 -8.05 -4.09 -1.26
C ASN A 84 -8.52 -4.11 -2.72
N ARG A 85 -9.16 -3.03 -3.21
CA ARG A 85 -9.60 -2.94 -4.61
C ARG A 85 -8.46 -3.17 -5.60
N VAL A 86 -7.30 -2.55 -5.39
CA VAL A 86 -6.15 -2.72 -6.30
C VAL A 86 -5.62 -4.15 -6.25
N LEU A 87 -5.58 -4.75 -5.07
CA LEU A 87 -5.13 -6.12 -4.89
C LEU A 87 -6.12 -7.12 -5.52
N ASP A 88 -7.42 -6.90 -5.33
CA ASP A 88 -8.48 -7.70 -5.93
C ASP A 88 -8.45 -7.60 -7.47
N GLU A 89 -8.26 -6.39 -8.03
CA GLU A 89 -8.12 -6.17 -9.48
C GLU A 89 -6.91 -6.89 -10.09
N TYR A 90 -5.84 -7.11 -9.32
CA TYR A 90 -4.62 -7.75 -9.82
C TYR A 90 -4.61 -9.27 -9.60
N LEU A 91 -5.35 -9.76 -8.60
CA LEU A 91 -5.40 -11.18 -8.25
C LEU A 91 -6.55 -11.93 -8.93
N ASP A 92 -7.45 -11.22 -9.63
CA ASP A 92 -8.54 -11.79 -10.44
C ASP A 92 -9.40 -12.81 -9.65
N VAL A 93 -9.71 -12.47 -8.38
CA VAL A 93 -10.57 -13.26 -7.45
C VAL A 93 -11.95 -12.64 -7.33
#